data_AF-A0A533HUA0-F1
#
_entry.id   AF-A0A533HUA0-F1
#
_cell.length_a   1.000
_cell.length_b   1.000
_cell.length_c   1.000
_cell.angle_alpha   90.00
_cell.angle_beta   90.00
_cell.angle_gamma   90.00
#
_symmetry.space_group_name_H-M   'P 1'
#
loop_
_entity.id
_entity.type
_entity.pdbx_description
1 polymer ?
#
loop_
_entity_poly.entity_id
_entity_poly.type
_entity_poly.pdbx_seq_one_letter_code
_entity_poly.pdbx_strand_id
1 'polypeptide(L)' 'MATDKQVEYVESLQNQTSLTDYSRKEIKAMTHKEVSDLISELQDDIAYDEVMSTGLPNQ' A
#
# COMPACT_ATOMS: atom_id res chain seq x y z
N MET A 1 -13.24 -12.11 -0.32
CA MET A 1 -13.54 -10.66 -0.22
C MET A 1 -12.74 -10.12 0.95
N ALA A 2 -12.06 -8.98 0.79
CA ALA A 2 -11.22 -8.42 1.84
C ALA A 2 -12.02 -8.08 3.11
N THR A 3 -11.40 -8.26 4.26
CA THR A 3 -12.00 -7.84 5.53
C THR A 3 -12.01 -6.31 5.65
N ASP A 4 -12.89 -5.75 6.47
CA ASP A 4 -12.89 -4.29 6.70
C ASP A 4 -11.56 -3.80 7.27
N LYS A 5 -10.89 -4.61 8.11
CA LYS A 5 -9.55 -4.32 8.61
C LYS A 5 -8.50 -4.24 7.49
N GLN A 6 -8.56 -5.16 6.52
CA GLN A 6 -7.66 -5.12 5.37
C GLN A 6 -7.92 -3.88 4.50
N VAL A 7 -9.20 -3.51 4.33
CA VAL A 7 -9.59 -2.32 3.57
C VAL A 7 -9.09 -1.04 4.23
N GLU A 8 -9.33 -0.86 5.53
CA GLU A 8 -8.85 0.29 6.30
C GLU A 8 -7.32 0.37 6.30
N TYR A 9 -6.64 -0.77 6.35
CA TYR A 9 -5.19 -0.80 6.30
C TYR A 9 -4.65 -0.36 4.94
N VAL A 10 -5.21 -0.85 3.82
CA VAL A 10 -4.84 -0.38 2.48
C VAL A 10 -5.14 1.11 2.31
N GLU A 11 -6.29 1.60 2.76
CA GLU A 11 -6.60 3.05 2.73
C GLU A 11 -5.54 3.86 3.49
N SER A 12 -5.09 3.38 4.65
CA SER A 12 -4.00 4.01 5.41
C SER A 12 -2.66 3.97 4.69
N LEU A 13 -2.33 2.91 3.95
CA LEU A 13 -1.09 2.81 3.18
C LEU A 13 -1.10 3.74 1.97
N GLN A 14 -2.20 3.76 1.20
CA GLN A 14 -2.34 4.67 0.05
C GLN A 14 -2.19 6.14 0.45
N ASN A 15 -2.68 6.53 1.63
CA ASN A 15 -2.51 7.90 2.15
C ASN A 15 -1.07 8.28 2.52
N GLN A 16 -0.18 7.29 2.69
CA GLN A 16 1.25 7.50 2.93
C GLN A 16 2.04 7.55 1.62
N THR A 17 1.47 7.03 0.55
CA THR A 17 2.03 7.11 -0.80
C THR A 17 1.46 8.31 -1.55
N SER A 18 2.11 8.69 -2.65
CA SER A 18 1.54 9.66 -3.59
C SER A 18 0.43 9.08 -4.47
N LEU A 19 0.12 7.78 -4.32
CA LEU A 19 -0.74 7.00 -5.18
C LEU A 19 -2.05 6.65 -4.45
N THR A 20 -3.18 7.04 -5.01
CA THR A 20 -4.50 6.63 -4.52
C THR A 20 -5.17 5.79 -5.60
N ASP A 21 -4.71 4.56 -5.76
CA ASP A 21 -5.04 3.74 -6.92
C ASP A 21 -6.33 2.93 -6.77
N TYR A 22 -6.76 2.64 -5.54
CA TYR A 22 -7.92 1.80 -5.29
C TYR A 22 -8.93 2.45 -4.32
N SER A 23 -10.19 2.50 -4.76
CA SER A 23 -11.31 2.89 -3.91
C SER A 23 -11.60 1.81 -2.87
N ARG A 24 -12.21 2.21 -1.75
CA ARG A 24 -12.72 1.27 -0.73
C ARG A 24 -13.52 0.11 -1.33
N LYS A 25 -14.34 0.39 -2.35
CA LYS A 25 -15.19 -0.60 -3.01
C LYS A 25 -14.37 -1.63 -3.80
N GLU A 26 -13.33 -1.18 -4.50
CA GLU A 26 -12.42 -2.05 -5.23
C GLU A 26 -11.62 -2.92 -4.28
N ILE A 27 -11.03 -2.33 -3.24
CA ILE A 27 -10.29 -3.07 -2.20
C ILE A 27 -11.19 -4.10 -1.53
N LYS A 28 -12.43 -3.72 -1.21
CA LYS A 28 -13.40 -4.64 -0.60
C LYS A 28 -13.61 -5.85 -1.51
N ALA A 29 -13.79 -5.64 -2.81
CA ALA A 29 -14.07 -6.72 -3.77
C ALA A 29 -12.91 -7.74 -3.93
N MET A 30 -11.68 -7.36 -3.57
CA MET A 30 -10.50 -8.22 -3.70
C MET A 30 -10.60 -9.52 -2.89
N THR A 31 -9.93 -10.56 -3.38
CA THR A 31 -9.65 -11.77 -2.62
C THR A 31 -8.61 -11.51 -1.53
N HIS A 32 -8.48 -12.42 -0.56
CA HIS A 32 -7.45 -12.30 0.46
C HIS A 32 -6.03 -12.32 -0.13
N LYS A 33 -5.83 -12.99 -1.26
CA LYS A 33 -4.53 -12.99 -1.95
C LYS A 33 -4.25 -11.63 -2.57
N GLU A 34 -5.16 -11.13 -3.41
CA GLU A 34 -5.00 -9.83 -4.10
C GLU A 34 -4.78 -8.69 -3.10
N VAL A 35 -5.53 -8.63 -2.00
CA VAL A 35 -5.34 -7.58 -0.99
C VAL A 35 -4.01 -7.74 -0.23
N SER A 36 -3.50 -8.96 -0.07
CA SER A 36 -2.20 -9.18 0.56
C SER A 36 -1.06 -8.77 -0.37
N ASP A 37 -1.17 -9.08 -1.66
CA ASP A 37 -0.20 -8.68 -2.68
C ASP A 37 -0.15 -7.13 -2.77
N LEU A 38 -1.31 -6.47 -2.81
CA LEU A 38 -1.40 -5.00 -2.80
C LEU A 38 -0.77 -4.37 -1.56
N ILE A 39 -0.97 -4.96 -0.37
CA ILE A 39 -0.33 -4.47 0.86
C ILE A 39 1.20 -4.52 0.73
N SER A 40 1.75 -5.60 0.18
CA SER A 40 3.19 -5.74 -0.01
C SER A 40 3.73 -4.71 -1.01
N GLU A 41 3.05 -4.49 -2.13
CA GLU A 41 3.43 -3.49 -3.12
C GLU A 41 3.47 -2.07 -2.51
N LEU A 42 2.42 -1.68 -1.78
CA LEU A 42 2.36 -0.36 -1.14
C LEU A 42 3.45 -0.18 -0.06
N GLN A 43 3.82 -1.24 0.67
CA GLN A 43 4.89 -1.20 1.65
C GLN A 43 6.27 -1.04 1.00
N ASP A 44 6.51 -1.73 -0.12
CA ASP A 44 7.75 -1.61 -0.87
C ASP A 44 7.92 -0.19 -1.45
N ASP A 45 6.84 0.42 -1.96
CA ASP A 45 6.85 1.79 -2.46
C ASP A 45 7.17 2.81 -1.34
N ILE A 46 6.53 2.68 -0.17
CA ILE A 46 6.82 3.53 0.99
C ILE A 46 8.28 3.39 1.40
N ALA A 47 8.79 2.16 1.51
CA ALA A 47 10.17 1.92 1.90
C ALA A 47 11.17 2.49 0.86
N TYR A 48 10.86 2.39 -0.42
CA TYR A 48 11.66 2.98 -1.49
C TYR A 48 11.70 4.50 -1.39
N ASP A 49 10.55 5.14 -1.20
CA ASP A 49 10.45 6.59 -1.03
C ASP A 49 11.21 7.08 0.21
N GLU A 50 11.15 6.35 1.33
CA GLU A 50 11.93 6.66 2.54
C GLU A 50 13.45 6.59 2.29
N VAL A 51 13.92 5.56 1.59
CA VAL A 51 15.34 5.40 1.23
C VAL A 51 15.81 6.51 0.29
N MET A 52 14.99 6.90 -0.68
CA MET A 52 15.30 7.99 -1.61
C MET A 52 15.23 9.37 -0.93
N SER A 53 14.28 9.55 -0.01
CA SER A 53 14.12 10.78 0.79
C SER A 53 15.27 11.04 1.75
N THR A 54 15.91 10.00 2.28
CA THR A 54 16.99 10.12 3.27
C THR A 54 18.36 10.35 2.65
N GLY A 55 18.45 10.39 1.31
CA GLY A 55 19.70 10.49 0.57
C GLY A 55 20.42 9.14 0.60
N LEU A 56 20.68 8.57 -0.58
CA LEU A 56 21.25 7.23 -0.72
C LEU A 56 22.41 6.95 0.27
N PRO A 57 22.42 5.78 0.95
CA PRO A 57 23.54 5.35 1.75
C PRO A 57 24.75 5.10 0.84
N ASN A 58 25.77 5.95 0.99
CA ASN A 58 27.13 5.84 0.47
C ASN A 58 27.25 5.61 -1.05
N GLN A 59 27.48 6.70 -1.79
CA GLN A 59 28.38 6.64 -2.95
C GLN A 59 29.84 6.71 -2.51
#